data_AF-A0AAD7WNT8-F1
#
_entry.id   AF-A0AAD7WNT8-F1
#
_cell.length_a   1.000
_cell.length_b   1.000
_cell.length_c   1.000
_cell.angle_alpha   90.00
_cell.angle_beta   90.00
_cell.angle_gamma   90.00
#
_symmetry.space_group_name_H-M   'P 1'
#
loop_
_entity.id
_entity.type
_entity.pdbx_description
1 polymer ?
#
loop_
_entity_poly.entity_id
_entity_poly.type
_entity_poly.pdbx_seq_one_letter_code
_entity_poly.pdbx_strand_id
1 'polypeptide(L)'
;MDPQLLFQRLTIAAKASQDLASVFKYELCSHPSALFDISLLLRQPQKPVLADAIWALHTPGHVQYVLDGGALVQRIPWTRGSTYKDICKLYSEYVTRKYGEAVVVFDGYQGTSTKDMTHRRRAGGRVGATVTMDEYMPVTMNKDEFLANNTNKQQFINMLSGHLQKKNCQTYHAPGDADLLIVQKAVESATTTNTVLIGDDTDLLILLIYHANLKSHNLFFTPEPKKSTKKPRVWNIKAVKQQLGPSVCTHILFIHAIAGCDTTSRLYGIGKGAPLKKFTTSSEFREQATVFDTQSASTAEVVSAGENALLCLYNGKPGEGLDSLRHKRFCEKVATSTSHVQPQSLPPTSAAAKYHSLRVYYQVQQWKEP
;
A
#
# COMPACT_ATOMS: atom_id res chain seq x y z
N MET A 1 -8.94 9.23 26.39
CA MET A 1 -9.25 10.69 26.35
C MET A 1 -9.57 11.05 24.91
N ASP A 2 -10.63 11.81 24.66
CA ASP A 2 -10.97 12.26 23.29
C ASP A 2 -9.86 13.19 22.74
N PRO A 3 -9.23 12.86 21.58
CA PRO A 3 -8.19 13.68 20.98
C PRO A 3 -8.63 15.12 20.72
N GLN A 4 -9.88 15.33 20.31
CA GLN A 4 -10.42 16.66 20.00
C GLN A 4 -10.53 17.51 21.27
N LEU A 5 -11.10 16.95 22.34
CA LEU A 5 -11.23 17.63 23.62
C LEU A 5 -9.86 17.97 24.24
N LEU A 6 -8.89 17.05 24.15
CA LEU A 6 -7.53 17.30 24.64
C LEU A 6 -6.87 18.45 23.88
N PHE A 7 -7.00 18.46 22.55
CA PHE A 7 -6.52 19.55 21.70
C PHE A 7 -7.14 20.88 22.09
N GLN A 8 -8.47 20.94 22.24
CA GLN A 8 -9.16 22.18 22.64
C GLN A 8 -8.64 22.71 23.98
N ARG A 9 -8.53 21.85 24.99
CA ARG A 9 -8.05 22.24 26.34
C ARG A 9 -6.62 22.77 26.32
N LEU A 10 -5.71 22.05 25.66
CA LEU A 10 -4.30 22.44 25.58
C LEU A 10 -4.12 23.73 24.78
N THR A 11 -4.88 23.92 23.70
CA THR A 11 -4.82 25.14 22.90
C THR A 11 -5.35 26.37 23.65
N ILE A 12 -6.40 26.20 24.46
CA ILE A 12 -6.92 27.28 25.34
C ILE A 12 -5.89 27.62 26.43
N ALA A 13 -5.29 26.61 27.06
CA ALA A 13 -4.26 26.82 28.09
C ALA A 13 -3.04 27.55 27.52
N ALA A 14 -2.57 27.15 26.33
CA ALA A 14 -1.45 27.80 25.66
C ALA A 14 -1.74 29.24 25.21
N LYS A 15 -2.99 29.52 24.82
CA LYS A 15 -3.44 30.88 24.53
C LYS A 15 -3.39 31.76 25.79
N ALA A 16 -3.76 31.20 26.95
CA ALA A 16 -3.68 31.92 28.22
C ALA A 16 -2.23 32.20 28.65
N SER A 17 -1.28 31.34 28.27
CA SER A 17 0.15 31.53 28.57
C SER A 17 0.91 32.39 27.54
N GLN A 18 0.22 32.99 26.57
CA GLN A 18 0.79 33.80 25.47
C GLN A 18 1.87 33.12 24.61
N ASP A 19 2.02 31.80 24.72
CA ASP A 19 3.05 31.02 24.02
C ASP A 19 2.43 29.97 23.11
N LEU A 20 1.49 30.42 22.28
CA LEU A 20 0.74 29.53 21.41
C LEU A 20 1.63 28.90 20.33
N ALA A 21 2.62 29.62 19.82
CA ALA A 21 3.47 29.11 18.74
C ALA A 21 4.35 27.94 19.20
N SER A 22 4.88 27.95 20.43
CA SER A 22 5.75 26.89 20.92
C SER A 22 5.03 25.56 21.10
N VAL A 23 3.75 25.59 21.49
CA VAL A 23 2.98 24.38 21.79
C VAL A 23 2.61 23.59 20.52
N PHE A 24 2.56 24.24 19.36
CA PHE A 24 2.26 23.58 18.08
C PHE A 24 3.41 22.72 17.53
N LYS A 25 4.58 22.74 18.19
CA LYS A 25 5.63 21.73 18.02
C LYS A 25 5.21 20.35 18.53
N TYR A 26 4.21 20.31 19.39
CA TYR A 26 3.66 19.08 19.97
C TYR A 26 2.34 18.72 19.30
N GLU A 27 1.92 17.46 19.42
CA GLU A 27 0.73 16.97 18.75
C GLU A 27 -0.57 17.57 19.32
N LEU A 28 -0.55 17.93 20.61
CA LEU A 28 -1.70 18.43 21.38
C LEU A 28 -2.90 17.46 21.38
N CYS A 29 -2.70 16.23 20.94
CA CYS A 29 -3.66 15.12 20.96
C CYS A 29 -2.97 13.89 21.54
N SER A 30 -3.73 12.84 21.86
CA SER A 30 -3.18 11.57 22.32
C SER A 30 -2.39 10.80 21.24
N HIS A 31 -2.50 11.18 19.97
CA HIS A 31 -1.78 10.59 18.83
C HIS A 31 -1.77 11.54 17.62
N PRO A 32 -0.88 11.34 16.61
CA PRO A 32 -0.80 12.17 15.42
C PRO A 32 -1.98 12.00 14.48
N SER A 33 -3.08 12.67 14.78
CA SER A 33 -4.38 12.47 14.10
C SER A 33 -4.35 12.78 12.60
N ALA A 34 -3.37 13.54 12.10
CA ALA A 34 -3.16 13.75 10.66
C ALA A 34 -2.70 12.47 9.92
N LEU A 35 -2.10 11.50 10.64
CA LEU A 35 -1.54 10.25 10.13
C LEU A 35 -2.20 8.99 10.73
N PHE A 36 -2.80 9.10 11.92
CA PHE A 36 -3.41 7.97 12.60
C PHE A 36 -4.92 8.19 12.77
N ASP A 37 -5.67 7.09 12.74
CA ASP A 37 -7.07 7.08 13.12
C ASP A 37 -7.24 6.91 14.64
N ILE A 38 -8.50 6.95 15.10
CA ILE A 38 -8.85 6.83 16.52
C ILE A 38 -8.45 5.49 17.15
N SER A 39 -8.20 4.46 16.34
CA SER A 39 -7.78 3.13 16.75
C SER A 39 -6.25 2.99 16.79
N LEU A 40 -5.51 4.11 16.63
CA LEU A 40 -4.05 4.16 16.52
C LEU A 40 -3.49 3.39 15.32
N LEU A 41 -4.32 3.17 14.30
CA LEU A 41 -3.90 2.56 13.03
C LEU A 41 -3.55 3.66 12.02
N LEU A 42 -2.66 3.34 11.07
CA LEU A 42 -2.36 4.24 9.95
C LEU A 42 -3.64 4.48 9.13
N ARG A 43 -3.90 5.74 8.78
CA ARG A 43 -5.07 6.11 7.96
C ARG A 43 -5.07 5.35 6.64
N GLN A 44 -6.20 4.72 6.31
CA GLN A 44 -6.32 3.85 5.15
C GLN A 44 -6.16 4.62 3.82
N PRO A 45 -5.30 4.13 2.89
CA PRO A 45 -5.18 4.72 1.56
C PRO A 45 -6.43 4.44 0.71
N GLN A 46 -6.90 5.46 -0.02
CA GLN A 46 -8.02 5.32 -0.97
C GLN A 46 -7.44 4.94 -2.35
N LYS A 47 -7.07 3.66 -2.50
CA LYS A 47 -6.28 3.07 -3.61
C LYS A 47 -6.83 3.25 -5.05
N PRO A 48 -8.15 3.26 -5.36
CA PRO A 48 -8.62 3.14 -6.74
C PRO A 48 -8.35 4.34 -7.68
N VAL A 49 -8.14 5.56 -7.16
CA VAL A 49 -8.16 6.80 -7.96
C VAL A 49 -6.97 6.94 -8.92
N LEU A 50 -5.81 6.37 -8.57
CA LEU A 50 -4.60 6.46 -9.41
C LEU A 50 -4.65 5.50 -10.60
N ALA A 51 -5.26 4.33 -10.40
CA ALA A 51 -5.45 3.32 -11.42
C ALA A 51 -6.40 3.81 -12.53
N ASP A 52 -7.40 4.64 -12.18
CA ASP A 52 -8.37 5.21 -13.11
C ASP A 52 -7.76 6.20 -14.12
N ALA A 53 -6.64 6.86 -13.78
CA ALA A 53 -6.04 7.92 -14.61
C ALA A 53 -5.17 7.41 -15.78
N ILE A 54 -4.86 6.10 -15.84
CA ILE A 54 -3.74 5.54 -16.63
C ILE A 54 -4.23 4.54 -17.72
N TRP A 55 -5.51 4.61 -18.10
CA TRP A 55 -6.22 3.57 -18.86
C TRP A 55 -5.88 3.45 -20.37
N ALA A 56 -5.57 2.24 -20.88
CA ALA A 56 -5.55 1.89 -22.32
C ALA A 56 -5.82 0.39 -22.61
N LEU A 57 -6.67 0.08 -23.60
CA LEU A 57 -7.17 -1.28 -23.94
C LEU A 57 -6.27 -2.03 -24.95
N HIS A 58 -5.91 -3.29 -24.66
CA HIS A 58 -5.42 -4.30 -25.62
C HIS A 58 -5.79 -5.72 -25.15
N THR A 59 -6.04 -6.66 -26.08
CA THR A 59 -6.27 -8.09 -25.81
C THR A 59 -5.04 -8.92 -26.15
N PRO A 60 -4.47 -9.70 -25.23
CA PRO A 60 -3.24 -10.43 -25.52
C PRO A 60 -3.50 -11.86 -26.06
N GLY A 61 -2.58 -12.35 -26.91
CA GLY A 61 -2.58 -13.70 -27.50
C GLY A 61 -2.09 -14.78 -26.52
N HIS A 62 -1.17 -15.66 -26.93
CA HIS A 62 -0.51 -16.58 -25.98
C HIS A 62 0.20 -15.76 -24.89
N VAL A 63 -0.18 -15.98 -23.63
CA VAL A 63 0.36 -15.27 -22.46
C VAL A 63 0.68 -16.22 -21.32
N GLN A 64 1.65 -15.83 -20.50
CA GLN A 64 1.85 -16.39 -19.17
C GLN A 64 1.07 -15.56 -18.14
N TYR A 65 0.41 -16.24 -17.20
CA TYR A 65 -0.26 -15.57 -16.08
C TYR A 65 0.60 -15.64 -14.81
N VAL A 66 0.66 -14.51 -14.10
CA VAL A 66 1.20 -14.41 -12.75
C VAL A 66 0.09 -13.91 -11.83
N LEU A 67 -0.19 -14.64 -10.75
CA LEU A 67 -1.32 -14.39 -9.86
C LEU A 67 -0.84 -13.96 -8.47
N ASP A 68 -1.47 -12.90 -7.96
CA ASP A 68 -1.48 -12.57 -6.53
C ASP A 68 -2.21 -13.68 -5.75
N GLY A 69 -1.44 -14.48 -5.02
CA GLY A 69 -1.93 -15.58 -4.20
C GLY A 69 -2.77 -15.12 -3.01
N GLY A 70 -2.49 -13.93 -2.45
CA GLY A 70 -3.27 -13.34 -1.37
C GLY A 70 -4.70 -12.98 -1.84
N ALA A 71 -4.81 -12.34 -3.00
CA ALA A 71 -6.09 -12.08 -3.65
C ALA A 71 -6.81 -13.38 -4.05
N LEU A 72 -6.07 -14.35 -4.60
CA LEU A 72 -6.60 -15.67 -4.96
C LEU A 72 -7.25 -16.34 -3.75
N VAL A 73 -6.58 -16.42 -2.60
CA VAL A 73 -7.11 -17.05 -1.38
C VAL A 73 -8.45 -16.45 -0.97
N GLN A 74 -8.67 -15.16 -1.16
CA GLN A 74 -9.96 -14.52 -0.84
C GLN A 74 -11.08 -14.86 -1.83
N ARG A 75 -10.75 -15.31 -3.04
CA ARG A 75 -11.67 -15.42 -4.18
C ARG A 75 -12.74 -16.50 -4.05
N ILE A 76 -12.34 -17.69 -3.63
CA ILE A 76 -13.21 -18.87 -3.68
C ILE A 76 -13.94 -19.03 -2.34
N PRO A 77 -15.28 -19.05 -2.32
CA PRO A 77 -16.02 -19.30 -1.08
C PRO A 77 -15.77 -20.72 -0.58
N TRP A 78 -15.70 -20.88 0.73
CA TRP A 78 -15.54 -22.21 1.35
C TRP A 78 -16.91 -22.74 1.76
N THR A 79 -17.20 -23.98 1.38
CA THR A 79 -18.41 -24.68 1.79
C THR A 79 -18.14 -25.41 3.09
N ARG A 80 -18.97 -25.18 4.11
CA ARG A 80 -18.84 -25.85 5.41
C ARG A 80 -19.04 -27.37 5.24
N GLY A 81 -18.19 -28.17 5.88
CA GLY A 81 -18.22 -29.63 5.76
C GLY A 81 -17.43 -30.20 4.58
N SER A 82 -16.97 -29.38 3.62
CA SER A 82 -15.96 -29.81 2.63
C SER A 82 -14.61 -30.04 3.30
N THR A 83 -13.83 -30.99 2.81
CA THR A 83 -12.46 -31.21 3.32
C THR A 83 -11.51 -30.11 2.82
N TYR A 84 -10.39 -29.90 3.50
CA TYR A 84 -9.35 -28.97 2.99
C TYR A 84 -8.83 -29.40 1.61
N LYS A 85 -8.74 -30.71 1.36
CA LYS A 85 -8.43 -31.27 0.03
C LYS A 85 -9.44 -30.86 -1.03
N ASP A 86 -10.74 -30.93 -0.74
CA ASP A 86 -11.79 -30.48 -1.66
C ASP A 86 -11.68 -28.98 -1.93
N ILE A 87 -11.42 -28.18 -0.90
CA ILE A 87 -11.18 -26.74 -1.04
C ILE A 87 -9.97 -26.49 -1.94
N CYS A 88 -8.81 -27.08 -1.67
CA CYS A 88 -7.61 -26.92 -2.51
C CYS A 88 -7.86 -27.38 -3.96
N LYS A 89 -8.65 -28.44 -4.16
CA LYS A 89 -9.07 -28.88 -5.50
C LYS A 89 -9.84 -27.78 -6.22
N LEU A 90 -10.82 -27.14 -5.58
CA LEU A 90 -11.57 -26.01 -6.16
C LEU A 90 -10.64 -24.87 -6.62
N TYR A 91 -9.63 -24.52 -5.83
CA TYR A 91 -8.63 -23.51 -6.23
C TYR A 91 -7.79 -23.96 -7.42
N SER A 92 -7.26 -25.18 -7.39
CA SER A 92 -6.42 -25.69 -8.48
C SER A 92 -7.19 -25.81 -9.80
N GLU A 93 -8.46 -26.20 -9.76
CA GLU A 93 -9.33 -26.23 -10.93
C GLU A 93 -9.70 -24.84 -11.42
N TYR A 94 -9.93 -23.89 -10.51
CA TYR A 94 -10.18 -22.51 -10.87
C TYR A 94 -8.98 -21.90 -11.62
N VAL A 95 -7.77 -22.07 -11.07
CA VAL A 95 -6.54 -21.53 -11.66
C VAL A 95 -6.28 -22.17 -13.02
N THR A 96 -6.29 -23.50 -13.12
CA THR A 96 -5.95 -24.19 -14.37
C THR A 96 -6.96 -23.94 -15.47
N ARG A 97 -8.27 -23.93 -15.15
CA ARG A 97 -9.33 -23.66 -16.14
C ARG A 97 -9.26 -22.24 -16.70
N LYS A 98 -8.87 -21.27 -15.88
CA LYS A 98 -8.92 -19.84 -16.25
C LYS A 98 -7.58 -19.30 -16.74
N TYR A 99 -6.48 -19.79 -16.18
CA TYR A 99 -5.14 -19.23 -16.33
C TYR A 99 -4.10 -20.26 -16.78
N GLY A 100 -4.48 -21.54 -16.95
CA GLY A 100 -3.56 -22.60 -17.38
C GLY A 100 -2.45 -22.88 -16.36
N GLU A 101 -1.24 -23.10 -16.84
CA GLU A 101 -0.03 -23.33 -16.04
C GLU A 101 0.52 -22.01 -15.46
N ALA A 102 -0.29 -21.35 -14.64
CA ALA A 102 0.02 -20.04 -14.06
C ALA A 102 1.16 -20.11 -13.02
N VAL A 103 1.82 -18.96 -12.82
CA VAL A 103 2.68 -18.70 -11.66
C VAL A 103 1.82 -18.09 -10.55
N VAL A 104 1.86 -18.64 -9.35
CA VAL A 104 1.10 -18.12 -8.19
C VAL A 104 2.09 -17.78 -7.08
N VAL A 105 2.03 -16.56 -6.56
CA VAL A 105 2.94 -16.11 -5.50
C VAL A 105 2.14 -15.78 -4.25
N PHE A 106 2.47 -16.40 -3.13
CA PHE A 106 1.80 -16.23 -1.84
C PHE A 106 2.64 -15.38 -0.87
N ASP A 107 1.96 -14.65 0.01
CA ASP A 107 2.57 -14.03 1.19
C ASP A 107 3.17 -15.08 2.14
N GLY A 108 4.15 -14.65 2.92
CA GLY A 108 4.60 -15.31 4.13
C GLY A 108 3.90 -14.72 5.36
N TYR A 109 3.51 -15.59 6.28
CA TYR A 109 2.84 -15.24 7.52
C TYR A 109 3.66 -15.65 8.76
N GLN A 110 4.95 -15.92 8.59
CA GLN A 110 5.87 -16.29 9.67
C GLN A 110 6.63 -15.05 10.17
N GLY A 111 6.53 -14.74 11.46
CA GLY A 111 7.23 -13.61 12.09
C GLY A 111 6.46 -12.29 12.06
N THR A 112 7.17 -11.20 12.40
CA THR A 112 6.63 -9.83 12.37
C THR A 112 6.79 -9.23 10.98
N SER A 113 5.72 -8.62 10.47
CA SER A 113 5.73 -7.95 9.16
C SER A 113 5.51 -6.44 9.31
N THR A 114 6.11 -5.64 8.43
CA THR A 114 5.78 -4.22 8.33
C THR A 114 4.32 -3.96 7.96
N LYS A 115 3.61 -4.99 7.44
CA LYS A 115 2.16 -4.98 7.18
C LYS A 115 1.31 -5.44 8.37
N ASP A 116 1.87 -5.70 9.56
CA ASP A 116 1.11 -6.16 10.74
C ASP A 116 -0.07 -5.26 11.09
N MET A 117 0.09 -3.94 10.94
CA MET A 117 -1.00 -2.97 11.14
C MET A 117 -2.14 -3.15 10.13
N THR A 118 -1.80 -3.45 8.88
CA THR A 118 -2.76 -3.75 7.82
C THR A 118 -3.43 -5.12 8.03
N HIS A 119 -2.68 -6.13 8.47
CA HIS A 119 -3.24 -7.44 8.85
C HIS A 119 -4.21 -7.31 10.03
N ARG A 120 -3.83 -6.60 11.10
CA ARG A 120 -4.67 -6.37 12.29
C ARG A 120 -5.97 -5.64 11.93
N ARG A 121 -5.90 -4.65 11.04
CA ARG A 121 -7.07 -3.95 10.50
C ARG A 121 -8.00 -4.88 9.73
N ARG A 122 -7.46 -5.71 8.81
CA ARG A 122 -8.25 -6.66 8.02
C ARG A 122 -8.88 -7.75 8.88
N ALA A 123 -8.21 -8.18 9.94
CA ALA A 123 -8.74 -9.12 10.92
C ALA A 123 -9.87 -8.51 11.78
N GLY A 124 -10.00 -7.18 11.84
CA GLY A 124 -11.02 -6.51 12.65
C GLY A 124 -10.92 -6.84 14.14
N GLY A 125 -9.71 -7.15 14.63
CA GLY A 125 -9.48 -7.60 16.01
C GLY A 125 -9.88 -9.06 16.29
N ARG A 126 -10.31 -9.82 15.28
CA ARG A 126 -10.63 -11.25 15.43
C ARG A 126 -9.33 -12.06 15.53
N VAL A 127 -9.27 -12.94 16.51
CA VAL A 127 -8.20 -13.93 16.65
C VAL A 127 -8.84 -15.29 16.48
N GLY A 128 -8.71 -15.88 15.28
CA GLY A 128 -9.22 -17.22 15.03
C GLY A 128 -8.41 -18.27 15.80
N ALA A 129 -9.06 -19.33 16.27
CA ALA A 129 -8.37 -20.44 16.90
C ALA A 129 -7.37 -21.09 15.93
N THR A 130 -6.20 -21.47 16.40
CA THR A 130 -5.24 -22.23 15.60
C THR A 130 -5.80 -23.63 15.36
N VAL A 131 -5.80 -24.06 14.11
CA VAL A 131 -6.30 -25.38 13.68
C VAL A 131 -5.10 -26.23 13.29
N THR A 132 -5.00 -27.44 13.82
CA THR A 132 -4.10 -28.46 13.27
C THR A 132 -4.72 -28.98 11.98
N MET A 133 -4.18 -28.57 10.83
CA MET A 133 -4.72 -28.97 9.54
C MET A 133 -4.25 -30.36 9.10
N ASP A 134 -5.20 -31.18 8.66
CA ASP A 134 -4.98 -32.37 7.84
C ASP A 134 -5.86 -32.26 6.58
N GLU A 135 -5.40 -32.76 5.43
CA GLU A 135 -6.09 -32.55 4.15
C GLU A 135 -7.50 -33.18 4.11
N TYR A 136 -7.75 -34.23 4.90
CA TYR A 136 -9.03 -34.94 4.96
C TYR A 136 -9.98 -34.39 6.02
N MET A 137 -9.54 -33.47 6.86
CA MET A 137 -10.41 -32.86 7.87
C MET A 137 -11.44 -31.92 7.22
N PRO A 138 -12.71 -31.97 7.65
CA PRO A 138 -13.72 -31.04 7.18
C PRO A 138 -13.47 -29.63 7.73
N VAL A 139 -13.72 -28.61 6.90
CA VAL A 139 -13.73 -27.21 7.31
C VAL A 139 -14.92 -26.96 8.24
N THR A 140 -14.63 -26.72 9.51
CA THR A 140 -15.64 -26.51 10.57
C THR A 140 -15.93 -25.04 10.85
N MET A 141 -14.92 -24.17 10.66
CA MET A 141 -14.97 -22.74 10.96
C MET A 141 -15.23 -21.86 9.72
N ASN A 142 -15.62 -20.61 9.97
CA ASN A 142 -15.80 -19.62 8.92
C ASN A 142 -14.45 -19.30 8.25
N LYS A 143 -14.43 -19.17 6.92
CA LYS A 143 -13.24 -18.78 6.14
C LYS A 143 -12.58 -17.50 6.67
N ASP A 144 -13.34 -16.45 6.96
CA ASP A 144 -12.78 -15.16 7.40
C ASP A 144 -12.11 -15.28 8.77
N GLU A 145 -12.66 -16.12 9.65
CA GLU A 145 -12.10 -16.42 10.97
C GLU A 145 -10.85 -17.28 10.85
N PHE A 146 -10.89 -18.31 10.00
CA PHE A 146 -9.74 -19.17 9.69
C PHE A 146 -8.58 -18.33 9.16
N LEU A 147 -8.86 -17.47 8.18
CA LEU A 147 -7.87 -16.60 7.55
C LEU A 147 -7.49 -15.41 8.45
N ALA A 148 -8.15 -15.15 9.58
CA ALA A 148 -7.66 -14.14 10.53
C ALA A 148 -6.40 -14.62 11.28
N ASN A 149 -6.17 -15.93 11.37
CA ASN A 149 -5.03 -16.52 12.04
C ASN A 149 -3.86 -16.77 11.05
N ASN A 150 -2.68 -16.20 11.34
CA ASN A 150 -1.50 -16.28 10.48
C ASN A 150 -0.95 -17.71 10.33
N THR A 151 -1.00 -18.52 11.39
CA THR A 151 -0.57 -19.93 11.35
C THR A 151 -1.48 -20.74 10.44
N ASN A 152 -2.80 -20.57 10.59
CA ASN A 152 -3.80 -21.23 9.73
C ASN A 152 -3.63 -20.83 8.26
N LYS A 153 -3.44 -19.54 7.99
CA LYS A 153 -3.13 -19.04 6.64
C LYS A 153 -1.91 -19.71 6.06
N GLN A 154 -0.79 -19.72 6.79
CA GLN A 154 0.47 -20.30 6.31
C GLN A 154 0.31 -21.79 5.97
N GLN A 155 -0.32 -22.56 6.86
CA GLN A 155 -0.57 -23.97 6.62
C GLN A 155 -1.45 -24.20 5.39
N PHE A 156 -2.51 -23.40 5.22
CA PHE A 156 -3.39 -23.51 4.07
C PHE A 156 -2.70 -23.18 2.74
N ILE A 157 -1.93 -22.09 2.66
CA ILE A 157 -1.22 -21.73 1.42
C ILE A 157 -0.15 -22.77 1.06
N ASN A 158 0.51 -23.38 2.05
CA ASN A 158 1.48 -24.46 1.80
C ASN A 158 0.79 -25.69 1.19
N MET A 159 -0.35 -26.09 1.75
CA MET A 159 -1.16 -27.19 1.22
C MET A 159 -1.66 -26.87 -0.21
N LEU A 160 -2.21 -25.67 -0.40
CA LEU A 160 -2.70 -25.21 -1.69
C LEU A 160 -1.58 -25.18 -2.75
N SER A 161 -0.37 -24.76 -2.39
CA SER A 161 0.79 -24.80 -3.29
C SER A 161 1.07 -26.20 -3.80
N GLY A 162 1.08 -27.21 -2.94
CA GLY A 162 1.26 -28.60 -3.35
C GLY A 162 0.19 -29.08 -4.34
N HIS A 163 -1.07 -28.64 -4.16
CA HIS A 163 -2.15 -28.97 -5.11
C HIS A 163 -2.01 -28.25 -6.46
N LEU A 164 -1.56 -26.99 -6.46
CA LEU A 164 -1.29 -26.22 -7.68
C LEU A 164 -0.11 -26.81 -8.46
N GLN A 165 0.96 -27.20 -7.77
CA GLN A 165 2.14 -27.84 -8.38
C GLN A 165 1.80 -29.18 -9.04
N LYS A 166 0.91 -29.99 -8.42
CA LYS A 166 0.37 -31.22 -9.03
C LYS A 166 -0.43 -30.97 -10.32
N LYS A 167 -0.75 -29.72 -10.62
CA LYS A 167 -1.42 -29.27 -11.85
C LYS A 167 -0.50 -28.44 -12.76
N ASN A 168 0.82 -28.60 -12.60
CA ASN A 168 1.87 -27.90 -13.34
C ASN A 168 1.93 -26.38 -13.13
N CYS A 169 1.18 -25.81 -12.17
CA CYS A 169 1.37 -24.41 -11.81
C CYS A 169 2.68 -24.25 -11.02
N GLN A 170 3.37 -23.13 -11.23
CA GLN A 170 4.51 -22.76 -10.39
C GLN A 170 4.01 -22.00 -9.17
N THR A 171 4.60 -22.25 -8.01
CA THR A 171 4.23 -21.55 -6.78
C THR A 171 5.45 -21.05 -6.02
N TYR A 172 5.38 -19.80 -5.56
CA TYR A 172 6.43 -19.16 -4.77
C TYR A 172 5.84 -18.57 -3.49
N HIS A 173 6.65 -18.50 -2.43
CA HIS A 173 6.26 -17.94 -1.13
C HIS A 173 7.24 -16.85 -0.75
N ALA A 174 6.73 -15.66 -0.45
CA ALA A 174 7.53 -14.61 0.15
C ALA A 174 7.80 -14.93 1.63
N PRO A 175 8.89 -14.42 2.23
CA PRO A 175 9.10 -14.51 3.68
C PRO A 175 8.08 -13.67 4.47
N GLY A 176 7.53 -12.62 3.86
CA GLY A 176 6.53 -11.73 4.44
C GLY A 176 5.58 -11.23 3.36
N ASP A 177 5.68 -9.96 2.99
CA ASP A 177 4.86 -9.40 1.92
C ASP A 177 5.25 -9.92 0.52
N ALA A 178 4.28 -10.34 -0.29
CA ALA A 178 4.55 -10.88 -1.63
C ALA A 178 4.57 -9.86 -2.76
N ASP A 179 4.19 -8.59 -2.54
CA ASP A 179 3.98 -7.60 -3.61
C ASP A 179 5.19 -7.50 -4.56
N LEU A 180 6.39 -7.39 -4.00
CA LEU A 180 7.63 -7.31 -4.79
C LEU A 180 7.92 -8.61 -5.53
N LEU A 181 7.77 -9.77 -4.88
CA LEU A 181 8.02 -11.08 -5.48
C LEU A 181 7.03 -11.40 -6.62
N ILE A 182 5.75 -11.02 -6.47
CA ILE A 182 4.74 -11.11 -7.53
C ILE A 182 5.22 -10.33 -8.76
N VAL A 183 5.67 -9.09 -8.56
CA VAL A 183 6.12 -8.21 -9.63
C VAL A 183 7.41 -8.72 -10.27
N GLN A 184 8.39 -9.16 -9.48
CA GLN A 184 9.63 -9.78 -9.98
C GLN A 184 9.31 -10.97 -10.89
N LYS A 185 8.42 -11.87 -10.46
CA LYS A 185 8.02 -13.04 -11.28
C LYS A 185 7.30 -12.65 -12.56
N ALA A 186 6.50 -11.58 -12.54
CA ALA A 186 5.86 -11.06 -13.74
C ALA A 186 6.85 -10.39 -14.71
N VAL A 187 7.82 -9.64 -14.19
CA VAL A 187 8.88 -9.00 -14.99
C VAL A 187 9.83 -10.05 -15.58
N GLU A 188 10.21 -11.06 -14.80
CA GLU A 188 11.00 -12.21 -15.23
C GLU A 188 10.29 -12.96 -16.36
N SER A 189 9.01 -13.32 -16.17
CA SER A 189 8.19 -13.96 -17.22
C SER A 189 8.09 -13.10 -18.48
N ALA A 190 7.98 -11.78 -18.34
CA ALA A 190 7.92 -10.85 -19.47
C ALA A 190 9.20 -10.84 -20.32
N THR A 191 10.34 -11.34 -19.82
CA THR A 191 11.56 -11.44 -20.63
C THR A 191 11.40 -12.42 -21.79
N THR A 192 10.61 -13.48 -21.63
CA THR A 192 10.47 -14.57 -22.61
C THR A 192 9.12 -14.60 -23.32
N THR A 193 8.06 -14.10 -22.68
CA THR A 193 6.71 -14.16 -23.25
C THR A 193 5.82 -13.00 -22.79
N ASN A 194 4.75 -12.72 -23.54
CA ASN A 194 3.75 -11.76 -23.08
C ASN A 194 3.17 -12.24 -21.75
N THR A 195 3.11 -11.35 -20.76
CA THR A 195 2.75 -11.72 -19.38
C THR A 195 1.60 -10.86 -18.88
N VAL A 196 0.68 -11.47 -18.15
CA VAL A 196 -0.44 -10.79 -17.48
C VAL A 196 -0.33 -11.04 -15.98
N LEU A 197 -0.13 -9.98 -15.21
CA LEU A 197 -0.23 -10.00 -13.75
C LEU A 197 -1.69 -9.75 -13.34
N ILE A 198 -2.27 -10.72 -12.63
CA ILE A 198 -3.60 -10.62 -12.03
C ILE A 198 -3.48 -10.25 -10.55
N GLY A 199 -4.01 -9.10 -10.15
CA GLY A 199 -3.99 -8.65 -8.76
C GLY A 199 -4.84 -7.39 -8.55
N ASP A 200 -5.39 -7.24 -7.35
CA ASP A 200 -6.28 -6.11 -7.02
C ASP A 200 -5.55 -4.93 -6.36
N ASP A 201 -4.28 -5.12 -5.95
CA ASP A 201 -3.53 -4.08 -5.24
C ASP A 201 -2.90 -3.05 -6.20
N THR A 202 -3.05 -1.77 -5.85
CA THR A 202 -2.40 -0.66 -6.56
C THR A 202 -0.89 -0.67 -6.36
N ASP A 203 -0.40 -1.21 -5.25
CA ASP A 203 1.03 -1.31 -4.96
C ASP A 203 1.74 -2.14 -6.05
N LEU A 204 1.07 -3.19 -6.58
CA LEU A 204 1.55 -3.98 -7.72
C LEU A 204 1.70 -3.15 -9.00
N LEU A 205 0.73 -2.29 -9.32
CA LEU A 205 0.82 -1.40 -10.49
C LEU A 205 2.01 -0.44 -10.37
N ILE A 206 2.22 0.14 -9.19
CA ILE A 206 3.33 1.06 -8.92
C ILE A 206 4.68 0.35 -9.07
N LEU A 207 4.80 -0.85 -8.52
CA LEU A 207 5.98 -1.69 -8.64
C LEU A 207 6.24 -2.11 -10.10
N LEU A 208 5.22 -2.47 -10.87
CA LEU A 208 5.35 -2.75 -12.30
C LEU A 208 5.86 -1.53 -13.09
N ILE A 209 5.34 -0.33 -12.80
CA ILE A 209 5.80 0.91 -13.43
C ILE A 209 7.28 1.14 -13.16
N TYR A 210 7.75 0.85 -11.94
CA TYR A 210 9.17 0.96 -11.60
C TYR A 210 10.01 -0.11 -12.30
N HIS A 211 9.69 -1.40 -12.09
CA HIS A 211 10.53 -2.55 -12.46
C HIS A 211 10.45 -3.00 -13.93
N ALA A 212 9.35 -2.73 -14.65
CA ALA A 212 9.18 -3.27 -15.98
C ALA A 212 10.20 -2.70 -16.98
N ASN A 213 10.82 -3.59 -17.77
CA ASN A 213 11.75 -3.21 -18.83
C ASN A 213 10.99 -2.98 -20.15
N LEU A 214 11.20 -1.81 -20.78
CA LEU A 214 10.55 -1.45 -22.05
C LEU A 214 10.97 -2.35 -23.22
N LYS A 215 12.13 -3.02 -23.12
CA LYS A 215 12.67 -3.93 -24.15
C LYS A 215 12.10 -5.36 -24.07
N SER A 216 11.48 -5.74 -22.96
CA SER A 216 10.90 -7.08 -22.76
C SER A 216 9.62 -7.28 -23.60
N HIS A 217 8.96 -8.43 -23.51
CA HIS A 217 7.62 -8.64 -24.09
C HIS A 217 6.56 -7.77 -23.38
N ASN A 218 5.33 -7.78 -23.89
CA ASN A 218 4.27 -6.96 -23.29
C ASN A 218 3.89 -7.50 -21.91
N LEU A 219 3.90 -6.61 -20.93
CA LEU A 219 3.48 -6.88 -19.56
C LEU A 219 2.20 -6.10 -19.28
N PHE A 220 1.17 -6.82 -18.89
CA PHE A 220 -0.14 -6.26 -18.57
C PHE A 220 -0.45 -6.44 -17.09
N PHE A 221 -1.11 -5.45 -16.49
CA PHE A 221 -1.73 -5.57 -15.18
C PHE A 221 -3.23 -5.58 -15.33
N THR A 222 -3.93 -6.47 -14.63
CA THR A 222 -5.39 -6.47 -14.60
C THR A 222 -5.91 -6.86 -13.22
N PRO A 223 -6.91 -6.13 -12.67
CA PRO A 223 -7.59 -6.58 -11.47
C PRO A 223 -8.41 -7.82 -11.78
N GLU A 224 -8.65 -8.61 -10.76
CA GLU A 224 -9.44 -9.83 -10.92
C GLU A 224 -10.88 -9.43 -11.35
N PRO A 225 -11.41 -9.95 -12.47
CA PRO A 225 -12.74 -9.56 -12.95
C PRO A 225 -13.82 -9.90 -11.91
N LYS A 226 -14.57 -8.90 -11.44
CA LYS A 226 -15.79 -9.13 -10.64
C LYS A 226 -16.88 -9.71 -11.54
N LYS A 227 -17.82 -10.48 -10.96
CA LYS A 227 -18.88 -11.20 -11.70
C LYS A 227 -19.72 -10.32 -12.64
N SER A 228 -19.78 -9.00 -12.40
CA SER A 228 -20.55 -8.03 -13.20
C SER A 228 -19.71 -7.15 -14.14
N THR A 229 -18.40 -7.38 -14.24
CA THR A 229 -17.50 -6.47 -14.99
C THR A 229 -17.61 -6.70 -16.49
N LYS A 230 -18.30 -5.78 -17.20
CA LYS A 230 -18.46 -5.83 -18.67
C LYS A 230 -17.18 -5.49 -19.46
N LYS A 231 -16.29 -4.68 -18.87
CA LYS A 231 -14.98 -4.31 -19.45
C LYS A 231 -13.92 -4.41 -18.35
N PRO A 232 -13.12 -5.48 -18.31
CA PRO A 232 -12.10 -5.65 -17.28
C PRO A 232 -11.03 -4.57 -17.39
N ARG A 233 -10.51 -4.14 -16.25
CA ARG A 233 -9.44 -3.15 -16.24
C ARG A 233 -8.10 -3.81 -16.66
N VAL A 234 -7.38 -3.32 -17.66
CA VAL A 234 -6.11 -3.81 -18.18
C VAL A 234 -5.22 -2.59 -18.43
N TRP A 235 -4.01 -2.61 -17.87
CA TRP A 235 -2.99 -1.60 -18.13
C TRP A 235 -1.83 -2.26 -18.88
N ASN A 236 -1.49 -1.73 -20.06
CA ASN A 236 -0.25 -2.08 -20.73
C ASN A 236 0.89 -1.28 -20.08
N ILE A 237 1.73 -1.96 -19.29
CA ILE A 237 2.74 -1.29 -18.46
C ILE A 237 3.74 -0.50 -19.30
N LYS A 238 4.07 -0.95 -20.52
CA LYS A 238 4.95 -0.18 -21.42
C LYS A 238 4.32 1.15 -21.83
N ALA A 239 3.05 1.11 -22.24
CA ALA A 239 2.32 2.32 -22.62
C ALA A 239 2.20 3.29 -21.45
N VAL A 240 1.94 2.77 -20.25
CA VAL A 240 1.92 3.56 -19.01
C VAL A 240 3.26 4.24 -18.76
N LYS A 241 4.37 3.49 -18.82
CA LYS A 241 5.72 4.05 -18.62
C LYS A 241 6.06 5.12 -19.65
N GLN A 242 5.68 4.91 -20.92
CA GLN A 242 5.87 5.90 -21.98
C GLN A 242 5.07 7.19 -21.72
N GLN A 243 3.83 7.06 -21.24
CA GLN A 243 2.99 8.21 -20.93
C GLN A 243 3.49 9.01 -19.71
N LEU A 244 3.95 8.32 -18.67
CA LEU A 244 4.47 8.97 -17.45
C LEU A 244 5.86 9.60 -17.67
N GLY A 245 6.64 9.03 -18.60
CA GLY A 245 8.01 9.44 -18.86
C GLY A 245 9.02 8.93 -17.83
N PRO A 246 10.31 8.95 -18.18
CA PRO A 246 11.36 8.30 -17.39
C PRO A 246 11.52 8.91 -16.00
N SER A 247 11.44 10.23 -15.85
CA SER A 247 11.60 10.91 -14.56
C SER A 247 10.53 10.46 -13.55
N VAL A 248 9.24 10.47 -13.94
CA VAL A 248 8.17 10.01 -13.05
C VAL A 248 8.34 8.52 -12.71
N CYS A 249 8.68 7.69 -13.69
CA CYS A 249 8.87 6.25 -13.46
C CYS A 249 10.00 5.96 -12.46
N THR A 250 11.11 6.71 -12.54
CA THR A 250 12.24 6.57 -11.61
C THR A 250 11.83 6.88 -10.17
N HIS A 251 11.02 7.92 -9.96
CA HIS A 251 10.64 8.40 -8.63
C HIS A 251 9.27 7.89 -8.15
N ILE A 252 8.63 6.99 -8.90
CA ILE A 252 7.22 6.60 -8.66
C ILE A 252 7.00 5.96 -7.28
N LEU A 253 8.00 5.22 -6.77
CA LEU A 253 7.94 4.57 -5.46
C LEU A 253 7.82 5.62 -4.35
N PHE A 254 8.66 6.65 -4.38
CA PHE A 254 8.58 7.77 -3.43
C PHE A 254 7.26 8.52 -3.56
N ILE A 255 6.87 8.90 -4.79
CA ILE A 255 5.63 9.64 -5.08
C ILE A 255 4.41 8.93 -4.48
N HIS A 256 4.37 7.60 -4.57
CA HIS A 256 3.30 6.79 -4.03
C HIS A 256 3.40 6.63 -2.50
N ALA A 257 4.58 6.27 -1.99
CA ALA A 257 4.78 5.98 -0.56
C ALA A 257 4.56 7.20 0.33
N ILE A 258 4.99 8.41 -0.09
CA ILE A 258 4.81 9.64 0.70
C ILE A 258 3.33 10.00 0.92
N ALA A 259 2.47 9.63 -0.04
CA ALA A 259 1.02 9.85 -0.01
C ALA A 259 0.23 8.81 0.80
N GLY A 260 0.86 7.69 1.16
CA GLY A 260 0.25 6.56 1.84
C GLY A 260 0.10 5.31 0.97
N CYS A 261 0.77 4.23 1.39
CA CYS A 261 0.60 2.86 0.92
C CYS A 261 0.18 1.94 2.10
N ASP A 262 0.40 0.62 2.00
CA ASP A 262 0.03 -0.31 3.08
C ASP A 262 0.86 -0.16 4.37
N THR A 263 2.06 0.41 4.27
CA THR A 263 3.03 0.56 5.38
C THR A 263 3.27 2.02 5.80
N THR A 264 2.72 2.98 5.05
CA THR A 264 2.81 4.42 5.34
C THR A 264 1.42 5.05 5.45
N SER A 265 1.30 6.13 6.23
CA SER A 265 -0.01 6.76 6.41
C SER A 265 -0.44 7.54 5.18
N ARG A 266 -1.75 7.54 4.90
CA ARG A 266 -2.37 8.62 4.13
C ARG A 266 -2.21 9.97 4.84
N LEU A 267 -1.91 11.01 4.08
CA LEU A 267 -1.94 12.40 4.55
C LEU A 267 -3.38 12.95 4.55
N TYR A 268 -3.90 13.37 5.70
CA TYR A 268 -5.26 13.92 5.78
C TYR A 268 -5.40 15.19 4.93
N GLY A 269 -6.51 15.29 4.19
CA GLY A 269 -6.80 16.42 3.29
C GLY A 269 -6.03 16.40 1.96
N ILE A 270 -5.14 15.43 1.74
CA ILE A 270 -4.35 15.30 0.51
C ILE A 270 -4.81 14.07 -0.28
N GLY A 271 -5.08 14.26 -1.57
CA GLY A 271 -5.46 13.18 -2.50
C GLY A 271 -4.24 12.43 -3.06
N LYS A 272 -4.42 11.15 -3.44
CA LYS A 272 -3.32 10.32 -3.98
C LYS A 272 -2.66 10.88 -5.24
N GLY A 273 -3.40 11.62 -6.07
CA GLY A 273 -2.83 12.28 -7.25
C GLY A 273 -2.04 13.56 -6.95
N ALA A 274 -2.12 14.09 -5.72
CA ALA A 274 -1.48 15.36 -5.38
C ALA A 274 0.05 15.30 -5.42
N PRO A 275 0.73 14.27 -4.88
CA PRO A 275 2.18 14.15 -5.03
C PRO A 275 2.63 14.00 -6.49
N LEU A 276 1.90 13.26 -7.32
CA LEU A 276 2.20 13.14 -8.74
C LEU A 276 2.11 14.51 -9.44
N LYS A 277 1.03 15.26 -9.19
CA LYS A 277 0.89 16.64 -9.70
C LYS A 277 1.96 17.58 -9.15
N LYS A 278 2.33 17.42 -7.87
CA LYS A 278 3.38 18.24 -7.24
C LYS A 278 4.74 17.96 -7.87
N PHE A 279 5.04 16.68 -8.13
CA PHE A 279 6.26 16.25 -8.82
C PHE A 279 6.38 16.86 -10.22
N THR A 280 5.29 16.97 -10.98
CA THR A 280 5.36 17.62 -12.30
C THR A 280 5.52 19.14 -12.23
N THR A 281 5.05 19.78 -11.15
CA THR A 281 4.95 21.26 -11.07
C THR A 281 5.99 21.95 -10.19
N SER A 282 6.67 21.25 -9.28
CA SER A 282 7.64 21.83 -8.35
C SER A 282 8.98 21.13 -8.42
N SER A 283 10.05 21.87 -8.73
CA SER A 283 11.44 21.40 -8.67
C SER A 283 11.83 21.02 -7.25
N GLU A 284 11.39 21.80 -6.27
CA GLU A 284 11.72 21.60 -4.85
C GLU A 284 11.21 20.25 -4.37
N PHE A 285 9.98 19.86 -4.76
CA PHE A 285 9.44 18.54 -4.41
C PHE A 285 10.17 17.41 -5.14
N ARG A 286 10.58 17.62 -6.40
CA ARG A 286 11.35 16.63 -7.17
C ARG A 286 12.72 16.35 -6.55
N GLU A 287 13.42 17.39 -6.10
CA GLU A 287 14.72 17.26 -5.46
C GLU A 287 14.67 16.35 -4.23
N GLN A 288 13.58 16.40 -3.46
CA GLN A 288 13.42 15.54 -2.29
C GLN A 288 13.35 14.06 -2.69
N ALA A 289 12.71 13.73 -3.81
CA ALA A 289 12.57 12.35 -4.27
C ALA A 289 13.93 11.65 -4.44
N THR A 290 14.94 12.36 -4.94
CA THR A 290 16.31 11.82 -5.14
C THR A 290 16.93 11.31 -3.84
N VAL A 291 16.68 11.99 -2.71
CA VAL A 291 17.16 11.53 -1.40
C VAL A 291 16.53 10.18 -1.04
N PHE A 292 15.23 10.03 -1.28
CA PHE A 292 14.52 8.79 -0.99
C PHE A 292 14.94 7.63 -1.89
N ASP A 293 15.43 7.92 -3.09
CA ASP A 293 15.97 6.92 -3.99
C ASP A 293 17.41 6.52 -3.66
N THR A 294 18.14 7.31 -2.88
CA THR A 294 19.55 7.07 -2.60
C THR A 294 19.73 6.12 -1.42
N GLN A 295 20.29 4.92 -1.67
CA GLN A 295 20.48 3.89 -0.63
C GLN A 295 21.47 4.31 0.47
N SER A 296 22.43 5.19 0.14
CA SER A 296 23.41 5.73 1.09
C SER A 296 22.93 7.00 1.80
N ALA A 297 21.68 7.43 1.61
CA ALA A 297 21.15 8.61 2.27
C ALA A 297 21.14 8.41 3.79
N SER A 298 21.69 9.39 4.50
CA SER A 298 21.69 9.40 5.95
C SER A 298 20.29 9.63 6.51
N THR A 299 20.09 9.20 7.76
CA THR A 299 18.84 9.47 8.50
C THR A 299 18.53 10.97 8.54
N ALA A 300 19.53 11.84 8.68
CA ALA A 300 19.33 13.29 8.73
C ALA A 300 18.84 13.86 7.38
N GLU A 301 19.43 13.40 6.27
CA GLU A 301 19.02 13.79 4.93
C GLU A 301 17.58 13.36 4.63
N VAL A 302 17.21 12.12 4.95
CA VAL A 302 15.85 11.59 4.76
C VAL A 302 14.81 12.39 5.55
N VAL A 303 15.13 12.75 6.79
CA VAL A 303 14.23 13.53 7.65
C VAL A 303 14.04 14.93 7.10
N SER A 304 15.13 15.61 6.73
CA SER A 304 15.09 16.94 6.11
C SER A 304 14.31 16.93 4.80
N ALA A 305 14.61 15.98 3.90
CA ALA A 305 13.93 15.86 2.62
C ALA A 305 12.45 15.55 2.76
N GLY A 306 12.10 14.69 3.73
CA GLY A 306 10.72 14.35 4.01
C GLY A 306 9.92 15.51 4.60
N GLU A 307 10.51 16.34 5.46
CA GLU A 307 9.90 17.57 5.95
C GLU A 307 9.63 18.56 4.81
N ASN A 308 10.63 18.79 3.96
CA ASN A 308 10.49 19.64 2.76
C ASN A 308 9.44 19.13 1.77
N ALA A 309 9.37 17.80 1.58
CA ALA A 309 8.36 17.18 0.72
C ALA A 309 6.94 17.42 1.27
N LEU A 310 6.74 17.26 2.59
CA LEU A 310 5.45 17.52 3.23
C LEU A 310 5.08 19.00 3.19
N LEU A 311 6.03 19.91 3.38
CA LEU A 311 5.81 21.36 3.21
C LEU A 311 5.28 21.67 1.81
N CYS A 312 5.89 21.11 0.76
CA CYS A 312 5.42 21.28 -0.62
C CYS A 312 3.99 20.76 -0.82
N LEU A 313 3.65 19.62 -0.21
CA LEU A 313 2.33 19.00 -0.31
C LEU A 313 1.23 19.77 0.43
N TYR A 314 1.56 20.39 1.57
CA TYR A 314 0.66 21.27 2.32
C TYR A 314 0.69 22.73 1.85
N ASN A 315 1.36 23.00 0.74
CA ASN A 315 1.53 24.33 0.14
C ASN A 315 2.14 25.36 1.12
N GLY A 316 3.16 24.94 1.87
CA GLY A 316 4.03 25.81 2.66
C GLY A 316 4.93 26.67 1.77
N LYS A 317 5.48 27.74 2.34
CA LYS A 317 6.45 28.60 1.65
C LYS A 317 7.86 28.00 1.71
N PRO A 318 8.74 28.27 0.72
CA PRO A 318 10.15 27.92 0.82
C PRO A 318 10.79 28.48 2.11
N GLY A 319 11.54 27.64 2.83
CA GLY A 319 12.19 28.01 4.10
C GLY A 319 11.28 28.07 5.33
N GLU A 320 9.97 27.82 5.19
CA GLU A 320 9.04 27.67 6.32
C GLU A 320 9.18 26.26 6.94
N GLY A 321 9.20 26.14 8.27
CA GLY A 321 9.17 24.82 8.95
C GLY A 321 7.75 24.26 9.09
N LEU A 322 7.60 22.93 9.21
CA LEU A 322 6.26 22.30 9.30
C LEU A 322 5.47 22.77 10.51
N ASP A 323 6.11 22.92 11.67
CA ASP A 323 5.44 23.41 12.89
C ASP A 323 4.93 24.85 12.73
N SER A 324 5.71 25.71 12.07
CA SER A 324 5.31 27.08 11.73
C SER A 324 4.12 27.11 10.77
N LEU A 325 4.16 26.28 9.72
CA LEU A 325 3.04 26.13 8.79
C LEU A 325 1.80 25.60 9.52
N ARG A 326 1.96 24.62 10.42
CA ARG A 326 0.87 24.04 11.21
C ARG A 326 0.19 25.10 12.08
N HIS A 327 0.96 25.90 12.81
CA HIS A 327 0.44 27.02 13.61
C HIS A 327 -0.28 28.06 12.74
N LYS A 328 0.32 28.45 11.61
CA LYS A 328 -0.30 29.39 10.67
C LYS A 328 -1.64 28.88 10.14
N ARG A 329 -1.72 27.61 9.71
CA ARG A 329 -2.98 26.99 9.26
C ARG A 329 -4.03 26.92 10.36
N PHE A 330 -3.61 26.73 11.61
CA PHE A 330 -4.51 26.80 12.75
C PHE A 330 -5.11 28.21 12.89
N CYS A 331 -4.28 29.25 12.90
CA CYS A 331 -4.73 30.64 13.00
C CYS A 331 -5.68 31.02 11.85
N GLU A 332 -5.35 30.66 10.60
CA GLU A 332 -6.21 30.87 9.43
C GLU A 332 -7.59 30.21 9.60
N LYS A 333 -7.63 28.97 10.09
CA LYS A 333 -8.88 28.23 10.33
C LYS A 333 -9.68 28.82 11.49
N VAL A 334 -9.04 29.24 12.57
CA VAL A 334 -9.72 29.90 13.70
C VAL A 334 -10.37 31.21 13.24
N ALA A 335 -9.70 31.97 12.37
CA ALA A 335 -10.23 33.23 11.86
C ALA A 335 -11.41 33.06 10.88
N THR A 336 -11.53 31.90 10.21
CA THR A 336 -12.48 31.69 9.10
C THR A 336 -13.58 30.67 9.41
N SER A 337 -13.40 29.81 10.42
CA SER A 337 -14.32 28.71 10.72
C SER A 337 -15.36 29.09 11.76
N THR A 338 -16.62 28.73 11.49
CA THR A 338 -17.73 28.76 12.47
C THR A 338 -17.77 27.54 13.39
N SER A 339 -16.89 26.56 13.14
CA SER A 339 -16.79 25.30 13.90
C SER A 339 -15.39 25.10 14.47
N HIS A 340 -15.25 24.24 15.49
CA HIS A 340 -13.97 23.93 16.09
C HIS A 340 -12.98 23.34 15.07
N VAL A 341 -11.73 23.81 15.12
CA VAL A 341 -10.66 23.28 14.29
C VAL A 341 -10.41 21.81 14.65
N GLN A 342 -10.50 20.98 13.63
CA GLN A 342 -10.19 19.55 13.70
C GLN A 342 -8.67 19.35 13.55
N PRO A 343 -7.95 18.75 14.51
CA PRO A 343 -6.49 18.61 14.48
C PRO A 343 -5.96 17.87 13.26
N GLN A 344 -6.69 16.85 12.79
CA GLN A 344 -6.35 16.10 11.59
C GLN A 344 -6.33 16.97 10.33
N SER A 345 -7.04 18.10 10.32
CA SER A 345 -7.06 19.04 9.20
C SER A 345 -5.83 19.95 9.11
N LEU A 346 -4.89 19.85 10.05
CA LEU A 346 -3.63 20.59 10.07
C LEU A 346 -2.48 19.71 9.56
N PRO A 347 -1.41 20.31 8.97
CA PRO A 347 -0.17 19.59 8.60
C PRO A 347 0.42 18.84 9.80
N PRO A 348 1.08 17.68 9.62
CA PRO A 348 1.75 16.99 10.73
C PRO A 348 2.83 17.86 11.37
N THR A 349 3.15 17.59 12.65
CA THR A 349 4.32 18.19 13.33
C THR A 349 5.62 17.69 12.70
N SER A 350 6.72 18.44 12.84
CA SER A 350 8.05 18.00 12.37
C SER A 350 8.47 16.68 13.03
N ALA A 351 8.09 16.44 14.29
CA ALA A 351 8.33 15.19 15.00
C ALA A 351 7.57 13.99 14.39
N ALA A 352 6.28 14.16 14.03
CA ALA A 352 5.51 13.12 13.37
C ALA A 352 5.98 12.89 11.93
N ALA A 353 6.34 13.97 11.22
CA ALA A 353 6.91 13.95 9.88
C ALA A 353 8.18 13.10 9.83
N LYS A 354 9.11 13.29 10.76
CA LYS A 354 10.34 12.49 10.89
C LYS A 354 10.08 10.98 10.74
N TYR A 355 9.18 10.41 11.54
CA TYR A 355 8.91 8.97 11.50
C TYR A 355 8.12 8.54 10.27
N HIS A 356 7.27 9.42 9.71
CA HIS A 356 6.63 9.17 8.42
C HIS A 356 7.67 9.06 7.31
N SER A 357 8.61 10.01 7.24
CA SER A 357 9.71 10.03 6.28
C SER A 357 10.59 8.79 6.38
N LEU A 358 10.95 8.35 7.59
CA LEU A 358 11.75 7.13 7.76
C LEU A 358 11.01 5.87 7.30
N ARG A 359 9.69 5.77 7.54
CA ARG A 359 8.88 4.65 7.00
C ARG A 359 8.78 4.68 5.48
N VAL A 360 8.60 5.88 4.90
CA VAL A 360 8.58 6.06 3.44
C VAL A 360 9.90 5.63 2.84
N TYR A 361 11.02 6.06 3.41
CA TYR A 361 12.35 5.67 2.96
C TYR A 361 12.56 4.17 3.03
N TYR A 362 12.28 3.55 4.19
CA TYR A 362 12.40 2.11 4.35
C TYR A 362 11.57 1.35 3.31
N GLN A 363 10.33 1.77 3.07
CA GLN A 363 9.46 1.13 2.08
C GLN A 363 9.99 1.30 0.64
N VAL A 364 10.47 2.48 0.29
CA VAL A 364 11.07 2.74 -1.03
C VAL A 364 12.28 1.85 -1.25
N GLN A 365 13.19 1.76 -0.27
CA GLN A 365 14.39 0.94 -0.38
C GLN A 365 14.05 -0.56 -0.50
N GLN A 366 13.12 -1.05 0.33
CA GLN A 366 12.65 -2.43 0.25
C GLN A 366 12.03 -2.77 -1.12
N TRP A 367 11.28 -1.86 -1.72
CA TRP A 367 10.72 -2.05 -3.07
C TRP A 367 11.75 -1.97 -4.20
N LYS A 368 12.96 -1.46 -3.94
CA LYS A 368 14.06 -1.39 -4.91
C LYS A 368 14.99 -2.60 -4.85
N GLU A 369 14.97 -3.36 -3.76
CA GLU A 369 15.79 -4.56 -3.61
C GLU A 369 15.45 -5.56 -4.74
N PRO A 370 16.48 -6.11 -5.43
CA PRO A 370 16.28 -6.90 -6.64
C PRO A 370 15.73 -8.32 -6.40
#